data_AF-A0A483A993-F1
#
_entry.id   AF-A0A483A993-F1
#
_cell.length_a   1.000
_cell.length_b   1.000
_cell.length_c   1.000
_cell.angle_alpha   90.00
_cell.angle_beta   90.00
_cell.angle_gamma   90.00
#
_symmetry.space_group_name_H-M   'P 1'
#
loop_
_entity.id
_entity.type
_entity.pdbx_description
1 polymer ?
#
loop_
_entity_poly.entity_id
_entity_poly.type
_entity_poly.pdbx_seq_one_letter_code
_entity_poly.pdbx_strand_id
1 'polypeptide(L)'
;MHKSEVISNAILEQHTECIKILNPDDLKFRPIVGGPNCVTQRLSHFIDIILKPLCCEVPSFIRDDLEFLNHLPTTVNPNSELISFDVVSLYTNIPHDLGISAITFWLENKRNIVQDRFSKEFILETVKIILERNVFYFDGKFYRQKRGTAMGTKMAPTYATLVLGYLEHILYEQLLNSYGQEFASYVRQNWKRFLDDCFIIWNSDIPVEIFHTELNSLNDQIRFTINRSKIEMPFLDVLIRISTNNNIITDIFSKDTDTHMYLNFRSSHPKHIKINIPFNLASRIITITNTEELRDTRLRELRLYLKNQQYPEEIVEHGIQKALEKGPIHTELREQVHVTSNQNNIIPFVTTYNPRDYNIFHFMKQIEFNLNSSERMKNVLQKKKIINSKRQPKNLKGFLSSSKFDFHESSPSVKKCTDKRCMTCPSLIEGTSFTFKNGRTFTVMQDISCKTKNLVYAIICSNCGEFYVGETKTELRTRMTVHRQQTRHQDLTIIRANEHFHDCSGGHFKIFPLYKVNTEGDFLRRRKETLLINILKPSLNDK
;
A
#
# COMPACT_ATOMS: atom_id res chain seq x y z
N MET A 1 9.62 1.88 16.97
CA MET A 1 9.91 0.43 17.03
C MET A 1 8.59 -0.33 17.04
N HIS A 2 8.57 -1.63 16.70
CA HIS A 2 7.39 -2.45 16.97
C HIS A 2 7.07 -2.33 18.47
N LYS A 3 5.81 -2.36 18.91
CA LYS A 3 5.44 -2.35 20.35
C LYS A 3 5.99 -3.57 21.12
N SER A 4 6.79 -4.42 20.47
CA SER A 4 7.38 -5.61 21.07
C SER A 4 8.73 -5.26 21.66
N GLU A 5 8.91 -5.56 22.94
CA GLU A 5 10.18 -5.33 23.64
C GLU A 5 11.28 -6.22 23.08
N VAL A 6 10.94 -7.48 22.76
CA VAL A 6 11.86 -8.46 22.16
C VAL A 6 12.41 -7.96 20.83
N ILE A 7 11.54 -7.43 19.97
CA ILE A 7 11.96 -6.85 18.68
C ILE A 7 12.83 -5.61 18.92
N SER A 8 12.44 -4.76 19.86
CA SER A 8 13.14 -3.50 20.14
C SER A 8 14.56 -3.74 20.65
N ASN A 9 14.73 -4.63 21.62
CA ASN A 9 16.03 -5.00 22.17
C ASN A 9 16.92 -5.67 21.10
N ALA A 10 16.34 -6.58 20.31
CA ALA A 10 17.08 -7.21 19.22
C ALA A 10 17.56 -6.19 18.17
N ILE A 11 16.77 -5.16 17.86
CA ILE A 11 17.17 -4.07 16.96
C ILE A 11 18.31 -3.25 17.55
N LEU A 12 18.33 -3.00 18.86
CA LEU A 12 19.39 -2.25 19.53
C LEU A 12 20.70 -3.04 19.59
N GLU A 13 20.61 -4.36 19.77
CA GLU A 13 21.76 -5.26 19.84
C GLU A 13 22.27 -5.72 18.46
N GLN A 14 21.53 -5.45 17.38
CA GLN A 14 21.89 -5.99 16.06
C GLN A 14 23.17 -5.36 15.51
N HIS A 15 24.01 -6.20 14.90
CA HIS A 15 25.16 -5.79 14.09
C HIS A 15 24.96 -6.06 12.58
N THR A 16 23.75 -6.46 12.20
CA THR A 16 23.38 -6.87 10.84
C THR A 16 22.11 -6.18 10.38
N GLU A 17 21.84 -6.17 9.07
CA GLU A 17 20.60 -5.59 8.48
C GLU A 17 19.33 -6.38 8.83
N CYS A 18 19.47 -7.58 9.40
CA CYS A 18 18.39 -8.45 9.79
C CYS A 18 18.59 -8.91 11.23
N ILE A 19 17.49 -9.00 11.98
CA ILE A 19 17.44 -9.65 13.29
C ILE A 19 16.80 -11.04 13.17
N LYS A 20 17.35 -12.00 13.90
CA LYS A 20 16.76 -13.33 14.04
C LYS A 20 16.29 -13.49 15.47
N ILE A 21 14.98 -13.46 15.65
CA ILE A 21 14.34 -13.60 16.97
C ILE A 21 13.35 -14.76 16.94
N LEU A 22 13.08 -15.33 18.11
CA LEU A 22 11.94 -16.23 18.31
C LEU A 22 10.64 -15.41 18.22
N ASN A 23 9.54 -16.06 17.85
CA ASN A 23 8.23 -15.40 17.71
C ASN A 23 7.85 -14.73 19.04
N PRO A 24 7.71 -13.38 19.08
CA PRO A 24 7.37 -12.68 20.31
C PRO A 24 5.91 -12.92 20.70
N ASP A 25 5.64 -13.15 21.98
CA ASP A 25 4.27 -13.32 22.50
C ASP A 25 3.47 -12.01 22.48
N ASP A 26 4.15 -10.87 22.46
CA ASP A 26 3.58 -9.51 22.43
C ASP A 26 3.34 -8.97 21.00
N LEU A 27 3.42 -9.85 20.00
CA LEU A 27 3.27 -9.48 18.60
C LEU A 27 1.80 -9.16 18.26
N LYS A 28 1.51 -7.87 18.06
CA LYS A 28 0.18 -7.38 17.67
C LYS A 28 0.04 -7.32 16.14
N PHE A 29 -0.97 -8.00 15.60
CA PHE A 29 -1.29 -7.97 14.18
C PHE A 29 -2.47 -7.06 13.87
N ARG A 30 -2.44 -6.43 12.68
CA ARG A 30 -3.60 -5.73 12.13
C ARG A 30 -4.18 -6.57 10.98
N PRO A 31 -5.29 -7.29 11.20
CA PRO A 31 -5.93 -8.03 10.12
C PRO A 31 -6.56 -7.05 9.13
N ILE A 32 -6.06 -7.03 7.90
CA ILE A 32 -6.57 -6.17 6.82
C ILE A 32 -7.20 -7.06 5.75
N VAL A 33 -8.44 -6.74 5.37
CA VAL A 33 -9.15 -7.44 4.29
C VAL A 33 -9.08 -6.55 3.05
N GLY A 34 -8.53 -7.10 1.96
CA GLY A 34 -8.41 -6.38 0.69
C GLY A 34 -9.77 -6.07 0.04
N GLY A 35 -10.34 -4.91 0.38
CA GLY A 35 -11.64 -4.43 -0.09
C GLY A 35 -11.77 -3.88 -1.53
N PRO A 36 -10.72 -3.56 -2.33
CA PRO A 36 -10.91 -2.91 -3.63
C PRO A 36 -11.81 -3.65 -4.63
N ASN A 37 -11.86 -4.99 -4.54
CA ASN A 37 -12.64 -5.86 -5.42
C ASN A 37 -13.75 -6.63 -4.68
N CYS A 38 -14.12 -6.24 -3.45
CA CYS A 38 -15.20 -6.92 -2.73
C CYS A 38 -16.57 -6.58 -3.33
N VAL A 39 -17.53 -7.50 -3.22
CA VAL A 39 -18.89 -7.35 -3.78
C VAL A 39 -19.60 -6.12 -3.18
N THR A 40 -19.36 -5.84 -1.89
CA THR A 40 -19.94 -4.71 -1.16
C THR A 40 -19.17 -3.40 -1.36
N GLN A 41 -18.10 -3.35 -2.15
CA GLN A 41 -17.22 -2.17 -2.25
C GLN A 41 -17.96 -0.91 -2.70
N ARG A 42 -18.81 -1.03 -3.74
CA ARG A 42 -19.58 0.09 -4.28
C ARG A 42 -20.68 0.52 -3.32
N LEU A 43 -21.33 -0.46 -2.69
CA LEU A 43 -22.37 -0.23 -1.70
C LEU A 43 -21.80 0.50 -0.48
N SER A 44 -20.63 0.07 -0.02
CA SER A 44 -19.87 0.74 1.04
C SER A 44 -19.46 2.16 0.68
N HIS A 45 -18.99 2.40 -0.55
CA HIS A 45 -18.71 3.76 -1.00
C HIS A 45 -19.95 4.65 -0.98
N PHE A 46 -21.08 4.10 -1.44
CA PHE A 46 -22.32 4.82 -1.52
C PHE A 46 -22.85 5.21 -0.12
N ILE A 47 -22.81 4.28 0.82
CA ILE A 47 -23.16 4.56 2.22
C ILE A 47 -22.18 5.53 2.87
N ASP A 48 -20.89 5.45 2.57
CA ASP A 48 -19.91 6.43 3.05
C ASP A 48 -20.29 7.86 2.62
N ILE A 49 -20.65 8.07 1.36
CA ILE A 49 -21.08 9.38 0.85
C ILE A 49 -22.31 9.90 1.60
N ILE A 50 -23.26 9.01 1.92
CA ILE A 50 -24.50 9.37 2.61
C ILE A 50 -24.26 9.73 4.08
N LEU A 51 -23.44 8.94 4.78
CA LEU A 51 -23.23 9.08 6.23
C LEU A 51 -22.15 10.11 6.59
N LYS A 52 -21.17 10.34 5.72
CA LYS A 52 -20.00 11.20 6.03
C LYS A 52 -20.35 12.63 6.47
N PRO A 53 -21.39 13.31 5.93
CA PRO A 53 -21.81 14.62 6.44
C PRO A 53 -22.19 14.60 7.93
N LEU A 54 -22.69 13.49 8.46
CA LEU A 54 -23.07 13.36 9.87
C LEU A 54 -21.85 13.39 10.81
N CYS A 55 -20.66 13.04 10.35
CA CYS A 55 -19.45 13.10 11.18
C CYS A 55 -19.16 14.52 11.68
N CYS A 56 -19.54 15.55 10.92
CA CYS A 56 -19.37 16.95 11.31
C CYS A 56 -20.26 17.36 12.50
N GLU A 57 -21.28 16.56 12.84
CA GLU A 57 -22.16 16.81 13.99
C GLU A 57 -21.59 16.24 15.30
N VAL A 58 -20.49 15.48 15.23
CA VAL A 58 -19.81 14.93 16.40
C VAL A 58 -18.93 16.02 17.03
N PRO A 59 -19.19 16.51 18.26
CA PRO A 59 -18.48 17.68 18.82
C PRO A 59 -16.97 17.49 19.04
N SER A 60 -16.55 16.24 19.26
CA SER A 60 -15.16 15.86 19.49
C SER A 60 -14.37 15.73 18.18
N PHE A 61 -15.05 15.64 17.04
CA PHE A 61 -14.44 15.23 15.78
C PHE A 61 -13.45 16.27 15.26
N ILE A 62 -12.26 15.78 14.94
CA ILE A 62 -11.20 16.52 14.27
C ILE A 62 -10.89 15.84 12.93
N ARG A 63 -10.73 16.65 11.88
CA ARG A 63 -10.44 16.18 10.52
C ARG A 63 -8.97 15.99 10.21
N ASP A 64 -8.09 16.80 10.79
CA ASP A 64 -6.65 16.81 10.52
C ASP A 64 -5.85 17.58 11.60
N ASP A 65 -4.53 17.58 11.46
CA ASP A 65 -3.60 18.27 12.35
C ASP A 65 -3.88 19.79 12.43
N LEU A 66 -4.36 20.42 11.36
CA LEU A 66 -4.59 21.87 11.32
C LEU A 66 -5.77 22.26 12.19
N GLU A 67 -6.87 21.51 12.09
CA GLU A 67 -8.04 21.69 12.95
C GLU A 67 -7.70 21.41 14.41
N PHE A 68 -6.82 20.44 14.69
CA PHE A 68 -6.30 20.21 16.03
C PHE A 68 -5.45 21.38 16.56
N LEU A 69 -4.51 21.90 15.78
CA LEU A 69 -3.68 23.05 16.16
C LEU A 69 -4.52 24.30 16.45
N ASN A 70 -5.68 24.45 15.81
CA ASN A 70 -6.62 25.54 16.10
C ASN A 70 -7.33 25.40 17.44
N HIS A 71 -7.43 24.18 17.95
CA HIS A 71 -8.10 23.90 19.20
C HIS A 71 -7.17 24.07 20.41
N LEU A 72 -5.85 23.97 20.22
CA LEU A 72 -4.89 24.12 21.31
C LEU A 72 -4.90 25.55 21.86
N PRO A 73 -5.01 25.73 23.18
CA PRO A 73 -4.90 27.05 23.80
C PRO A 73 -3.43 27.52 23.79
N THR A 74 -3.21 28.82 23.87
CA THR A 74 -1.86 29.39 23.98
C THR A 74 -1.20 29.07 25.33
N THR A 75 -2.01 29.06 26.40
CA THR A 75 -1.59 28.80 27.78
C THR A 75 -2.48 27.76 28.44
N VAL A 76 -1.94 27.06 29.43
CA VAL A 76 -2.67 26.12 30.28
C VAL A 76 -2.60 26.51 31.75
N ASN A 77 -3.41 25.88 32.58
CA ASN A 77 -3.40 26.12 34.03
C ASN A 77 -2.13 25.52 34.66
N PRO A 78 -1.68 26.05 35.80
CA PRO A 78 -0.66 25.37 36.60
C PRO A 78 -1.13 23.95 36.95
N ASN A 79 -0.27 22.95 36.75
CA ASN A 79 -0.54 21.52 36.95
C ASN A 79 -1.44 20.83 35.92
N SER A 80 -1.77 21.48 34.80
CA SER A 80 -2.42 20.81 33.67
C SER A 80 -1.66 19.56 33.22
N GLU A 81 -2.39 18.53 32.83
CA GLU A 81 -1.81 17.32 32.24
C GLU A 81 -2.28 17.12 30.81
N LEU A 82 -1.38 16.68 29.94
CA LEU A 82 -1.71 16.23 28.60
C LEU A 82 -2.10 14.76 28.66
N ILE A 83 -3.30 14.44 28.17
CA ILE A 83 -3.84 13.07 28.24
C ILE A 83 -4.26 12.62 26.85
N SER A 84 -3.75 11.47 26.44
CA SER A 84 -4.19 10.78 25.23
C SER A 84 -4.88 9.48 25.58
N PHE A 85 -5.91 9.15 24.80
CA PHE A 85 -6.59 7.86 24.86
C PHE A 85 -6.54 7.18 23.50
N ASP A 86 -6.32 5.87 23.51
CA ASP A 86 -6.30 5.01 22.31
C ASP A 86 -7.35 3.91 22.46
N VAL A 87 -8.16 3.70 21.41
CA VAL A 87 -9.21 2.68 21.41
C VAL A 87 -8.65 1.34 20.94
N VAL A 88 -8.73 0.34 21.80
CA VAL A 88 -8.14 -0.98 21.54
C VAL A 88 -8.88 -1.69 20.39
N SER A 89 -8.21 -1.77 19.25
CA SER A 89 -8.65 -2.52 18.06
C SER A 89 -10.08 -2.14 17.60
N LEU A 90 -10.38 -0.82 17.62
CA LEU A 90 -11.69 -0.24 17.34
C LEU A 90 -12.46 -0.96 16.22
N TYR A 91 -11.92 -0.93 14.99
CA TYR A 91 -12.63 -1.43 13.81
C TYR A 91 -13.04 -2.90 13.94
N THR A 92 -12.21 -3.76 14.52
CA THR A 92 -12.53 -5.20 14.65
C THR A 92 -13.43 -5.53 15.83
N ASN A 93 -13.60 -4.59 16.77
CA ASN A 93 -14.29 -4.83 18.04
C ASN A 93 -15.68 -4.19 18.12
N ILE A 94 -16.05 -3.25 17.24
CA ILE A 94 -17.39 -2.64 17.26
C ILE A 94 -18.48 -3.72 17.12
N PRO A 95 -19.36 -3.89 18.13
CA PRO A 95 -20.53 -4.75 18.02
C PRO A 95 -21.48 -4.23 16.92
N HIS A 96 -22.04 -5.12 16.09
CA HIS A 96 -22.89 -4.71 14.98
C HIS A 96 -24.18 -4.03 15.45
N ASP A 97 -24.77 -4.53 16.53
CA ASP A 97 -25.92 -3.95 17.22
C ASP A 97 -25.62 -2.53 17.73
N LEU A 98 -24.49 -2.32 18.42
CA LEU A 98 -24.05 -0.98 18.83
C LEU A 98 -23.91 -0.05 17.62
N GLY A 99 -23.31 -0.56 16.55
CA GLY A 99 -23.19 0.14 15.28
C GLY A 99 -24.50 0.62 14.69
N ILE A 100 -25.48 -0.28 14.62
CA ILE A 100 -26.80 0.01 14.07
C ILE A 100 -27.54 1.02 14.97
N SER A 101 -27.44 0.88 16.29
CA SER A 101 -28.01 1.84 17.25
C SER A 101 -27.42 3.24 17.08
N ALA A 102 -26.09 3.34 16.93
CA ALA A 102 -25.43 4.62 16.69
C ALA A 102 -25.88 5.28 15.39
N ILE A 103 -25.92 4.53 14.27
CA ILE A 103 -26.40 5.09 12.99
C ILE A 103 -27.87 5.50 13.09
N THR A 104 -28.70 4.72 13.79
CA THR A 104 -30.11 5.06 14.02
C THR A 104 -30.23 6.39 14.77
N PHE A 105 -29.48 6.56 15.87
CA PHE A 105 -29.43 7.80 16.65
C PHE A 105 -29.11 9.01 15.76
N TRP A 106 -28.07 8.93 14.92
CA TRP A 106 -27.70 10.05 14.05
C TRP A 106 -28.75 10.33 12.97
N LEU A 107 -29.34 9.29 12.36
CA LEU A 107 -30.37 9.45 11.35
C LEU A 107 -31.67 10.06 11.91
N GLU A 108 -32.00 9.81 13.18
CA GLU A 108 -33.17 10.36 13.83
C GLU A 108 -32.96 11.80 14.29
N ASN A 109 -31.80 12.11 14.86
CA ASN A 109 -31.51 13.45 15.39
C ASN A 109 -31.03 14.45 14.33
N LYS A 110 -30.50 13.97 13.19
CA LYS A 110 -29.87 14.81 12.15
C LYS A 110 -30.37 14.45 10.74
N ARG A 111 -31.64 14.07 10.62
CA ARG A 111 -32.23 13.61 9.34
C ARG A 111 -32.08 14.64 8.22
N ASN A 112 -32.18 15.93 8.53
CA ASN A 112 -32.08 17.04 7.58
C ASN A 112 -30.74 17.11 6.82
N ILE A 113 -29.67 16.51 7.33
CA ILE A 113 -28.35 16.50 6.70
C ILE A 113 -28.28 15.43 5.59
N VAL A 114 -29.05 14.36 5.73
CA VAL A 114 -29.09 13.24 4.79
C VAL A 114 -30.10 13.53 3.68
N GLN A 115 -29.82 13.13 2.45
CA GLN A 115 -30.75 13.36 1.33
C GLN A 115 -32.10 12.65 1.56
N ASP A 116 -33.21 13.36 1.36
CA ASP A 116 -34.57 12.86 1.63
C ASP A 116 -34.95 11.62 0.82
N ARG A 117 -34.35 11.44 -0.36
CA ARG A 117 -34.58 10.29 -1.23
C ARG A 117 -34.19 8.93 -0.63
N PHE A 118 -33.41 8.90 0.45
CA PHE A 118 -32.96 7.66 1.10
C PHE A 118 -33.68 7.49 2.43
N SER A 119 -34.50 6.45 2.56
CA SER A 119 -35.18 6.17 3.83
C SER A 119 -34.18 5.68 4.90
N LYS A 120 -34.56 5.84 6.17
CA LYS A 120 -33.77 5.36 7.32
C LYS A 120 -33.56 3.84 7.21
N GLU A 121 -34.62 3.12 6.88
CA GLU A 121 -34.64 1.66 6.78
C GLU A 121 -33.70 1.16 5.68
N PHE A 122 -33.69 1.86 4.53
CA PHE A 122 -32.78 1.54 3.43
C PHE A 122 -31.31 1.72 3.84
N ILE A 123 -30.97 2.81 4.54
CA ILE A 123 -29.61 3.06 5.00
C ILE A 123 -29.18 1.99 6.01
N LEU A 124 -30.02 1.71 7.03
CA LEU A 124 -29.71 0.73 8.07
C LEU A 124 -29.53 -0.69 7.52
N GLU A 125 -30.42 -1.13 6.63
CA GLU A 125 -30.30 -2.45 6.00
C GLU A 125 -29.03 -2.55 5.14
N THR A 126 -28.68 -1.47 4.45
CA THR A 126 -27.44 -1.42 3.65
C THR A 126 -26.19 -1.50 4.53
N VAL A 127 -26.15 -0.75 5.63
CA VAL A 127 -25.07 -0.81 6.63
C VAL A 127 -24.94 -2.24 7.16
N LYS A 128 -26.06 -2.86 7.52
CA LYS A 128 -26.12 -4.24 8.02
C LYS A 128 -25.56 -5.25 7.01
N ILE A 129 -25.94 -5.14 5.73
CA ILE A 129 -25.39 -5.99 4.66
C ILE A 129 -23.86 -5.86 4.59
N ILE A 130 -23.33 -4.64 4.66
CA ILE A 130 -21.88 -4.41 4.56
C ILE A 130 -21.14 -5.03 5.76
N LEU A 131 -21.70 -4.91 6.96
CA LEU A 131 -21.12 -5.45 8.20
C LEU A 131 -21.22 -6.98 8.29
N GLU A 132 -22.38 -7.55 8.00
CA GLU A 132 -22.67 -8.98 8.20
C GLU A 132 -22.26 -9.87 7.03
N ARG A 133 -22.17 -9.31 5.81
CA ARG A 133 -21.82 -10.05 4.58
C ARG A 133 -20.38 -9.81 4.13
N ASN A 134 -19.50 -9.45 5.07
CA ASN A 134 -18.08 -9.37 4.80
C ASN A 134 -17.44 -10.77 4.81
N VAL A 135 -17.21 -11.32 3.61
CA VAL A 135 -16.58 -12.62 3.37
C VAL A 135 -15.21 -12.41 2.72
N PHE A 136 -14.18 -13.09 3.23
CA PHE A 136 -12.81 -13.03 2.70
C PHE A 136 -12.21 -14.43 2.56
N TYR A 137 -11.23 -14.56 1.69
CA TYR A 137 -10.53 -15.81 1.40
C TYR A 137 -9.13 -15.77 1.99
N PHE A 138 -8.75 -16.80 2.75
CA PHE A 138 -7.43 -16.96 3.33
C PHE A 138 -7.10 -18.45 3.41
N ASP A 139 -5.88 -18.82 3.03
CA ASP A 139 -5.36 -20.19 3.16
C ASP A 139 -6.34 -21.31 2.72
N GLY A 140 -6.76 -21.26 1.45
CA GLY A 140 -7.67 -22.28 0.90
C GLY A 140 -9.14 -22.12 1.29
N LYS A 141 -9.49 -21.29 2.28
CA LYS A 141 -10.82 -21.27 2.91
C LYS A 141 -11.47 -19.88 2.88
N PHE A 142 -12.81 -19.89 2.86
CA PHE A 142 -13.62 -18.67 3.03
C PHE A 142 -13.97 -18.46 4.49
N TYR A 143 -13.84 -17.22 4.96
CA TYR A 143 -14.16 -16.77 6.30
C TYR A 143 -15.17 -15.63 6.23
N ARG A 144 -16.07 -15.58 7.21
CA ARG A 144 -17.01 -14.48 7.40
C ARG A 144 -16.64 -13.75 8.70
N GLN A 145 -16.47 -12.43 8.61
CA GLN A 145 -16.28 -11.60 9.79
C GLN A 145 -17.58 -11.56 10.62
N LYS A 146 -17.51 -11.93 11.90
CA LYS A 146 -18.68 -12.01 12.79
C LYS A 146 -18.97 -10.71 13.57
N ARG A 147 -17.97 -9.84 13.72
CA ARG A 147 -18.03 -8.61 14.51
C ARG A 147 -17.07 -7.56 13.96
N GLY A 148 -17.31 -6.30 14.31
CA GLY A 148 -16.57 -5.17 13.79
C GLY A 148 -16.84 -4.93 12.30
N THR A 149 -16.08 -4.02 11.74
CA THR A 149 -16.04 -3.69 10.32
C THR A 149 -14.67 -4.05 9.75
N ALA A 150 -14.62 -4.46 8.48
CA ALA A 150 -13.36 -4.80 7.85
C ALA A 150 -12.50 -3.54 7.65
N MET A 151 -11.27 -3.56 8.16
CA MET A 151 -10.27 -2.56 7.82
C MET A 151 -9.99 -2.63 6.31
N GLY A 152 -10.26 -1.54 5.59
CA GLY A 152 -10.19 -1.46 4.12
C GLY A 152 -11.55 -1.23 3.44
N THR A 153 -12.66 -1.38 4.18
CA THR A 153 -14.00 -1.00 3.73
C THR A 153 -14.16 0.52 3.73
N LYS A 154 -14.73 1.09 2.65
CA LYS A 154 -14.79 2.55 2.47
C LYS A 154 -15.57 3.29 3.55
N MET A 155 -16.70 2.71 4.00
CA MET A 155 -17.53 3.31 5.06
C MET A 155 -16.96 3.12 6.46
N ALA A 156 -15.92 2.30 6.65
CA ALA A 156 -15.46 1.93 7.98
C ALA A 156 -15.04 3.13 8.85
N PRO A 157 -14.28 4.13 8.34
CA PRO A 157 -13.90 5.30 9.15
C PRO A 157 -15.09 6.16 9.57
N THR A 158 -16.03 6.41 8.64
CA THR A 158 -17.28 7.14 8.90
C THR A 158 -18.13 6.41 9.94
N TYR A 159 -18.33 5.11 9.77
CA TYR A 159 -19.06 4.27 10.71
C TYR A 159 -18.44 4.29 12.12
N ALA A 160 -17.12 4.08 12.22
CA ALA A 160 -16.42 4.10 13.50
C ALA A 160 -16.52 5.48 14.20
N THR A 161 -16.42 6.57 13.41
CA THR A 161 -16.53 7.93 13.93
C THR A 161 -17.92 8.22 14.52
N LEU A 162 -18.99 7.78 13.85
CA LEU A 162 -20.36 7.92 14.31
C LEU A 162 -20.67 7.05 15.53
N VAL A 163 -20.12 5.84 15.59
CA VAL A 163 -20.24 4.95 16.76
C VAL A 163 -19.59 5.56 17.99
N LEU A 164 -18.34 6.03 17.88
CA LEU A 164 -17.68 6.70 18.99
C LEU A 164 -18.38 8.02 19.36
N GLY A 165 -18.87 8.78 18.38
CA GLY A 165 -19.66 10.00 18.64
C GLY A 165 -20.96 9.72 19.40
N TYR A 166 -21.59 8.57 19.15
CA TYR A 166 -22.77 8.13 19.91
C TYR A 166 -22.40 7.74 21.35
N LEU A 167 -21.30 6.99 21.55
CA LEU A 167 -20.81 6.66 22.89
C LEU A 167 -20.40 7.93 23.68
N GLU A 168 -19.78 8.91 23.01
CA GLU A 168 -19.45 10.21 23.61
C GLU A 168 -20.69 10.98 24.02
N HIS A 169 -21.77 10.91 23.24
CA HIS A 169 -23.04 11.52 23.65
C HIS A 169 -23.55 10.90 24.96
N ILE A 170 -23.55 9.57 25.07
CA ILE A 170 -23.92 8.85 26.31
C ILE A 170 -23.00 9.27 27.46
N LEU A 171 -21.69 9.34 27.21
CA LEU A 171 -20.72 9.78 28.20
C LEU A 171 -21.05 11.17 28.73
N TYR A 172 -21.35 12.14 27.87
CA TYR A 172 -21.67 13.50 28.31
C TYR A 172 -22.93 13.53 29.19
N GLU A 173 -23.95 12.72 28.88
CA GLU A 173 -25.15 12.58 29.73
C GLU A 173 -24.82 11.91 31.08
N GLN A 174 -23.99 10.86 31.10
CA GLN A 174 -23.54 10.21 32.33
C GLN A 174 -22.74 11.19 33.21
N LEU A 175 -21.85 11.97 32.60
CA LEU A 175 -21.05 12.96 33.31
C LEU A 175 -21.90 14.09 33.86
N LEU A 176 -22.90 14.55 33.09
CA LEU A 176 -23.84 15.56 33.54
C LEU A 176 -24.60 15.11 34.80
N ASN A 177 -25.09 13.88 34.80
CA ASN A 177 -25.86 13.32 35.91
C ASN A 177 -25.00 13.05 37.15
N SER A 178 -23.76 12.61 36.97
CA SER A 178 -22.92 12.13 38.08
C SER A 178 -21.99 13.19 38.66
N TYR A 179 -21.56 14.16 37.84
CA TYR A 179 -20.54 15.15 38.21
C TYR A 179 -20.96 16.61 37.92
N GLY A 180 -22.16 16.82 37.37
CA GLY A 180 -22.74 18.14 37.14
C GLY A 180 -22.39 18.80 35.81
N GLN A 181 -23.08 19.90 35.51
CA GLN A 181 -23.05 20.59 34.22
C GLN A 181 -21.66 21.16 33.86
N GLU A 182 -20.94 21.69 34.85
CA GLU A 182 -19.64 22.35 34.63
C GLU A 182 -18.61 21.36 34.10
N PHE A 183 -18.45 20.21 34.77
CA PHE A 183 -17.51 19.18 34.34
C PHE A 183 -17.88 18.57 32.99
N ALA A 184 -19.16 18.22 32.80
CA ALA A 184 -19.64 17.68 31.53
C ALA A 184 -19.39 18.65 30.36
N SER A 185 -19.60 19.95 30.58
CA SER A 185 -19.36 20.99 29.58
C SER A 185 -17.87 21.17 29.29
N TYR A 186 -17.03 21.14 30.33
CA TYR A 186 -15.58 21.17 30.20
C TYR A 186 -15.08 20.01 29.33
N VAL A 187 -15.48 18.77 29.64
CA VAL A 187 -15.08 17.60 28.85
C VAL A 187 -15.57 17.74 27.41
N ARG A 188 -16.83 18.09 27.19
CA ARG A 188 -17.40 18.23 25.83
C ARG A 188 -16.66 19.27 24.96
N GLN A 189 -16.15 20.33 25.57
CA GLN A 189 -15.44 21.39 24.84
C GLN A 189 -13.98 21.00 24.54
N ASN A 190 -13.30 20.36 25.48
CA ASN A 190 -11.85 20.09 25.41
C ASN A 190 -11.50 18.68 24.91
N TRP A 191 -12.44 17.74 24.95
CA TRP A 191 -12.27 16.39 24.41
C TRP A 191 -12.27 16.44 22.89
N LYS A 192 -11.19 15.93 22.29
CA LYS A 192 -11.02 15.88 20.85
C LYS A 192 -10.57 14.52 20.38
N ARG A 193 -11.00 14.14 19.18
CA ARG A 193 -10.77 12.83 18.61
C ARG A 193 -10.56 12.89 17.10
N PHE A 194 -9.50 12.24 16.66
CA PHE A 194 -9.25 11.92 15.27
C PHE A 194 -9.32 10.39 15.12
N LEU A 195 -10.36 9.88 14.46
CA LEU A 195 -10.64 8.45 14.36
C LEU A 195 -10.65 7.74 15.73
N ASP A 196 -9.64 6.91 16.02
CA ASP A 196 -9.42 6.16 17.26
C ASP A 196 -8.55 6.90 18.29
N ASP A 197 -7.76 7.89 17.87
CA ASP A 197 -6.89 8.68 18.74
C ASP A 197 -7.67 9.82 19.40
N CYS A 198 -7.68 9.86 20.73
CA CYS A 198 -8.34 10.92 21.51
C CYS A 198 -7.33 11.73 22.33
N PHE A 199 -7.66 12.99 22.60
CA PHE A 199 -6.83 13.93 23.33
C PHE A 199 -7.67 14.89 24.16
N ILE A 200 -7.18 15.22 25.35
CA ILE A 200 -7.72 16.26 26.22
C ILE A 200 -6.59 16.85 27.08
N ILE A 201 -6.60 18.17 27.27
CA ILE A 201 -5.78 18.84 28.28
C ILE A 201 -6.56 18.84 29.59
N TRP A 202 -6.08 18.09 30.57
CA TRP A 202 -6.75 17.87 31.85
C TRP A 202 -6.47 19.00 32.85
N ASN A 203 -7.53 19.70 33.22
CA ASN A 203 -7.53 20.88 34.10
C ASN A 203 -8.54 20.73 35.26
N SER A 204 -9.03 19.52 35.50
CA SER A 204 -10.05 19.24 36.50
C SER A 204 -9.43 18.68 37.78
N ASP A 205 -10.02 19.05 38.92
CA ASP A 205 -9.72 18.44 40.23
C ASP A 205 -10.21 17.00 40.33
N ILE A 206 -11.11 16.56 39.44
CA ILE A 206 -11.55 15.17 39.35
C ILE A 206 -10.37 14.32 38.83
N PRO A 207 -9.99 13.23 39.53
CA PRO A 207 -8.97 12.31 39.04
C PRO A 207 -9.35 11.75 37.67
N VAL A 208 -8.40 11.78 36.73
CA VAL A 208 -8.64 11.27 35.37
C VAL A 208 -8.99 9.78 35.34
N GLU A 209 -8.55 9.00 36.33
CA GLU A 209 -8.87 7.58 36.49
C GLU A 209 -10.39 7.35 36.59
N ILE A 210 -11.11 8.29 37.20
CA ILE A 210 -12.57 8.24 37.29
C ILE A 210 -13.16 8.40 35.88
N PHE A 211 -12.73 9.42 35.15
CA PHE A 211 -13.16 9.64 33.77
C PHE A 211 -12.80 8.46 32.85
N HIS A 212 -11.62 7.85 33.04
CA HIS A 212 -11.20 6.65 32.32
C HIS A 212 -12.09 5.43 32.65
N THR A 213 -12.57 5.34 33.89
CA THR A 213 -13.52 4.31 34.32
C THR A 213 -14.90 4.53 33.68
N GLU A 214 -15.41 5.76 33.69
CA GLU A 214 -16.66 6.13 33.01
C GLU A 214 -16.59 5.79 31.52
N LEU A 215 -15.51 6.19 30.84
CA LEU A 215 -15.26 5.87 29.42
C LEU A 215 -15.32 4.36 29.13
N ASN A 216 -14.69 3.55 29.99
CA ASN A 216 -14.68 2.09 29.84
C ASN A 216 -15.97 1.39 30.31
N SER A 217 -16.90 2.13 30.92
CA SER A 217 -18.23 1.65 31.32
C SER A 217 -19.25 1.73 30.18
N LEU A 218 -18.98 2.56 29.16
CA LEU A 218 -19.90 2.81 28.05
C LEU A 218 -20.24 1.56 27.24
N ASN A 219 -19.28 0.63 27.11
CA ASN A 219 -19.49 -0.64 26.41
C ASN A 219 -18.43 -1.68 26.82
N ASP A 220 -18.86 -2.92 27.06
CA ASP A 220 -17.95 -4.00 27.51
C ASP A 220 -16.86 -4.36 26.49
N GLN A 221 -17.13 -4.19 25.19
CA GLN A 221 -16.25 -4.61 24.09
C GLN A 221 -15.37 -3.49 23.53
N ILE A 222 -15.66 -2.22 23.86
CA ILE A 222 -14.84 -1.07 23.46
C ILE A 222 -14.03 -0.63 24.68
N ARG A 223 -12.71 -0.73 24.58
CA ARG A 223 -11.79 -0.38 25.66
C ARG A 223 -10.87 0.75 25.25
N PHE A 224 -10.66 1.68 26.18
CA PHE A 224 -9.75 2.80 26.04
C PHE A 224 -8.52 2.57 26.91
N THR A 225 -7.33 2.75 26.33
CA THR A 225 -6.08 2.90 27.10
C THR A 225 -5.79 4.37 27.32
N ILE A 226 -5.08 4.69 28.40
CA ILE A 226 -4.75 6.06 28.79
C ILE A 226 -3.22 6.25 28.85
N ASN A 227 -2.71 7.34 28.29
CA ASN A 227 -1.36 7.83 28.54
C ASN A 227 -1.43 9.27 29.05
N ARG A 228 -0.60 9.58 30.05
CA ARG A 228 -0.58 10.87 30.75
C ARG A 228 0.82 11.45 30.74
N SER A 229 0.93 12.76 30.59
CA SER A 229 2.21 13.45 30.68
C SER A 229 2.01 14.91 31.11
N LYS A 230 2.88 15.39 32.00
CA LYS A 230 2.93 16.81 32.40
C LYS A 230 3.85 17.65 31.52
N ILE A 231 4.65 17.01 30.68
CA ILE A 231 5.74 17.66 29.94
C ILE A 231 5.39 17.70 28.46
N GLU A 232 5.16 16.52 27.86
CA GLU A 232 4.93 16.41 26.43
C GLU A 232 4.04 15.22 26.06
N MET A 233 3.24 15.36 25.00
CA MET A 233 2.37 14.30 24.48
C MET A 233 2.32 14.37 22.95
N PRO A 234 2.61 13.27 22.25
CA PRO A 234 2.33 13.20 20.82
C PRO A 234 0.83 13.00 20.57
N PHE A 235 0.29 13.73 19.61
CA PHE A 235 -1.04 13.52 19.06
C PHE A 235 -1.02 13.80 17.55
N LEU A 236 -1.40 12.80 16.75
CA LEU A 236 -1.23 12.82 15.29
C LEU A 236 0.23 13.09 14.89
N ASP A 237 0.46 14.07 14.03
CA ASP A 237 1.78 14.50 13.57
C ASP A 237 2.39 15.64 14.43
N VAL A 238 1.75 15.97 15.56
CA VAL A 238 2.13 17.09 16.46
C VAL A 238 2.62 16.57 17.81
N LEU A 239 3.73 17.12 18.29
CA LEU A 239 4.22 16.95 19.66
C LEU A 239 3.86 18.20 20.46
N ILE A 240 2.96 18.05 21.43
CA ILE A 240 2.54 19.12 22.33
C ILE A 240 3.46 19.11 23.54
N ARG A 241 4.02 20.26 23.92
CA ARG A 241 4.86 20.44 25.11
C ARG A 241 4.29 21.56 25.99
N ILE A 242 4.32 21.39 27.31
CA ILE A 242 4.03 22.45 28.27
C ILE A 242 5.36 23.06 28.71
N SER A 243 5.56 24.35 28.43
CA SER A 243 6.74 25.09 28.89
C SER A 243 6.69 25.39 30.39
N THR A 244 7.81 25.79 30.97
CA THR A 244 7.90 26.22 32.38
C THR A 244 6.98 27.39 32.72
N ASN A 245 6.59 28.19 31.71
CA ASN A 245 5.70 29.33 31.86
C ASN A 245 4.23 28.97 31.54
N ASN A 246 3.89 27.67 31.48
CA ASN A 246 2.58 27.14 31.11
C ASN A 246 2.11 27.52 29.69
N ASN A 247 3.00 27.96 28.81
CA ASN A 247 2.69 28.12 27.38
C ASN A 247 2.75 26.76 26.68
N ILE A 248 1.83 26.53 25.75
CA ILE A 248 1.87 25.38 24.84
C ILE A 248 2.90 25.64 23.75
N ILE A 249 3.82 24.70 23.58
CA ILE A 249 4.77 24.65 22.47
C ILE A 249 4.39 23.46 21.59
N THR A 250 4.33 23.67 20.29
CA THR A 250 4.05 22.62 19.31
C THR A 250 5.28 22.36 18.46
N ASP A 251 5.56 21.08 18.21
CA ASP A 251 6.66 20.60 17.39
C ASP A 251 6.17 19.50 16.44
N ILE A 252 6.95 19.15 15.42
CA ILE A 252 6.68 17.96 14.63
C ILE A 252 7.00 16.72 15.45
N PHE A 253 6.05 15.79 15.46
CA PHE A 253 6.29 14.46 15.98
C PHE A 253 6.70 13.51 14.85
N SER A 254 7.81 12.79 15.08
CA SER A 254 8.22 11.62 14.31
C SER A 254 8.49 10.49 15.30
N LYS A 255 8.10 9.25 14.95
CA LYS A 255 8.44 8.08 15.77
C LYS A 255 9.95 7.83 15.70
N ASP A 256 10.53 7.24 16.74
CA ASP A 256 11.98 6.92 16.76
C ASP A 256 12.43 5.99 15.62
N THR A 257 11.50 5.21 15.05
CA THR A 257 11.76 4.36 13.88
C THR A 257 11.67 5.09 12.54
N ASP A 258 11.32 6.36 12.52
CA ASP A 258 11.31 7.15 11.30
C ASP A 258 12.75 7.41 10.86
N THR A 259 13.15 6.76 9.77
CA THR A 259 14.48 6.92 9.19
C THR A 259 14.61 8.21 8.38
N HIS A 260 13.54 9.00 8.28
CA HIS A 260 13.44 10.20 7.46
C HIS A 260 13.87 9.95 6.01
N MET A 261 13.60 8.73 5.53
CA MET A 261 13.90 8.30 4.17
C MET A 261 12.90 8.88 3.18
N TYR A 262 13.10 10.15 2.81
CA TYR A 262 12.33 10.78 1.74
C TYR A 262 12.69 10.20 0.36
N LEU A 263 11.88 10.56 -0.64
CA LEU A 263 12.07 10.09 -2.00
C LEU A 263 13.41 10.58 -2.57
N ASN A 264 14.36 9.67 -2.83
CA ASN A 264 15.64 9.99 -3.44
C ASN A 264 15.50 10.78 -4.76
N PHE A 265 16.29 11.85 -4.93
CA PHE A 265 16.18 12.76 -6.07
C PHE A 265 16.52 12.11 -7.42
N ARG A 266 17.39 11.09 -7.43
CA ARG A 266 17.76 10.33 -8.64
C ARG A 266 16.75 9.24 -9.00
N SER A 267 15.74 9.02 -8.17
CA SER A 267 14.70 8.03 -8.46
C SER A 267 13.89 8.37 -9.72
N SER A 268 13.35 7.32 -10.36
CA SER A 268 12.52 7.40 -11.56
C SER A 268 11.07 7.81 -11.22
N HIS A 269 10.92 9.04 -10.73
CA HIS A 269 9.64 9.69 -10.47
C HIS A 269 9.51 10.98 -11.27
N PRO A 270 8.28 11.45 -11.56
CA PRO A 270 8.07 12.73 -12.23
C PRO A 270 8.82 13.87 -11.54
N LYS A 271 9.53 14.71 -12.31
CA LYS A 271 10.36 15.81 -11.78
C LYS A 271 9.59 16.73 -10.82
N HIS A 272 8.36 17.11 -11.18
CA HIS A 272 7.54 18.02 -10.37
C HIS A 272 7.21 17.46 -8.97
N ILE A 273 7.08 16.13 -8.81
CA ILE A 273 6.86 15.50 -7.50
C ILE A 273 8.09 15.73 -6.62
N LYS A 274 9.29 15.46 -7.16
CA LYS A 274 10.55 15.65 -6.45
C LYS A 274 10.76 17.11 -6.07
N ILE A 275 10.61 18.04 -7.02
CA ILE A 275 10.79 19.48 -6.79
C ILE A 275 9.84 20.04 -5.71
N ASN A 276 8.64 19.48 -5.57
CA ASN A 276 7.68 19.95 -4.58
C ASN A 276 7.90 19.39 -3.16
N ILE A 277 8.74 18.36 -2.99
CA ILE A 277 8.97 17.74 -1.67
C ILE A 277 9.53 18.73 -0.65
N PRO A 278 10.61 19.49 -0.95
CA PRO A 278 11.17 20.44 0.01
C PRO A 278 10.15 21.48 0.48
N PHE A 279 9.38 22.04 -0.45
CA PHE A 279 8.31 23.00 -0.14
C PHE A 279 7.26 22.40 0.80
N ASN A 280 6.71 21.23 0.48
CA ASN A 280 5.65 20.63 1.30
C ASN A 280 6.13 20.24 2.71
N LEU A 281 7.34 19.68 2.83
CA LEU A 281 7.93 19.33 4.12
C LEU A 281 8.23 20.59 4.96
N ALA A 282 8.80 21.63 4.35
CA ALA A 282 9.05 22.90 5.01
C ALA A 282 7.75 23.58 5.45
N SER A 283 6.72 23.60 4.60
CA SER A 283 5.42 24.17 4.97
C SER A 283 4.77 23.41 6.12
N ARG A 284 4.92 22.08 6.20
CA ARG A 284 4.47 21.29 7.35
C ARG A 284 5.19 21.72 8.64
N ILE A 285 6.52 21.88 8.61
CA ILE A 285 7.31 22.39 9.74
C ILE A 285 6.77 23.72 10.22
N ILE A 286 6.72 24.70 9.31
CA ILE A 286 6.32 26.08 9.65
C ILE A 286 4.89 26.13 10.20
N THR A 287 4.00 25.26 9.73
CA THR A 287 2.60 25.24 10.18
C THR A 287 2.43 24.61 11.56
N ILE A 288 3.20 23.58 11.88
CA ILE A 288 3.11 22.86 13.15
C ILE A 288 3.89 23.57 14.25
N THR A 289 5.11 24.05 13.96
CA THR A 289 5.97 24.69 14.98
C THR A 289 5.49 26.10 15.32
N ASN A 290 5.30 26.40 16.60
CA ASN A 290 4.87 27.73 17.05
C ASN A 290 5.99 28.62 17.63
N THR A 291 7.23 28.13 17.69
CA THR A 291 8.41 28.90 18.13
C THR A 291 9.45 29.01 17.03
N GLU A 292 10.10 30.17 16.92
CA GLU A 292 11.07 30.44 15.85
C GLU A 292 12.32 29.58 15.97
N GLU A 293 12.85 29.42 17.19
CA GLU A 293 14.03 28.61 17.46
C GLU A 293 13.84 27.14 17.03
N LEU A 294 12.67 26.58 17.33
CA LEU A 294 12.34 25.21 16.99
C LEU A 294 12.12 25.06 15.49
N ARG A 295 11.39 25.98 14.88
CA ARG A 295 11.19 26.06 13.43
C ARG A 295 12.54 26.03 12.70
N ASP A 296 13.47 26.88 13.10
CA ASP A 296 14.78 27.00 12.46
C ASP A 296 15.62 25.74 12.68
N THR A 297 15.51 25.11 13.83
CA THR A 297 16.15 23.82 14.12
C THR A 297 15.60 22.70 13.22
N ARG A 298 14.28 22.55 13.12
CA ARG A 298 13.63 21.54 12.26
C ARG A 298 13.90 21.80 10.78
N LEU A 299 13.96 23.06 10.34
CA LEU A 299 14.35 23.39 8.97
C LEU A 299 15.83 23.07 8.67
N ARG A 300 16.73 23.17 9.65
CA ARG A 300 18.12 22.71 9.50
C ARG A 300 18.21 21.20 9.38
N GLU A 301 17.47 20.46 10.20
CA GLU A 301 17.37 19.00 10.10
C GLU A 301 16.81 18.56 8.73
N LEU A 302 15.75 19.20 8.26
CA LEU A 302 15.15 18.92 6.95
C LEU A 302 16.17 19.07 5.80
N ARG A 303 17.03 20.10 5.85
CA ARG A 303 18.11 20.28 4.86
C ARG A 303 19.04 19.09 4.84
N LEU A 304 19.45 18.60 6.01
CA LEU A 304 20.32 17.44 6.14
C LEU A 304 19.65 16.17 5.58
N TYR A 305 18.37 15.93 5.92
CA TYR A 305 17.62 14.78 5.42
C TYR A 305 17.50 14.80 3.89
N LEU A 306 17.17 15.95 3.30
CA LEU A 306 17.05 16.08 1.84
C LEU A 306 18.40 15.97 1.13
N LYS A 307 19.48 16.50 1.72
CA LYS A 307 20.85 16.32 1.22
C LYS A 307 21.23 14.84 1.17
N ASN A 308 20.90 14.06 2.21
CA ASN A 308 21.11 12.62 2.24
C ASN A 308 20.31 11.88 1.14
N GLN A 309 19.17 12.44 0.72
CA GLN A 309 18.37 11.95 -0.42
C GLN A 309 18.82 12.51 -1.79
N GLN A 310 20.01 13.12 -1.85
CA GLN A 310 20.65 13.64 -3.07
C GLN A 310 19.90 14.81 -3.74
N TYR A 311 19.12 15.57 -2.97
CA TYR A 311 18.50 16.79 -3.49
C TYR A 311 19.57 17.88 -3.72
N PRO A 312 19.53 18.58 -4.87
CA PRO A 312 20.35 19.78 -5.09
C PRO A 312 20.00 20.87 -4.08
N GLU A 313 21.02 21.52 -3.53
CA GLU A 313 20.89 22.55 -2.50
C GLU A 313 19.97 23.70 -2.93
N GLU A 314 20.13 24.19 -4.17
CA GLU A 314 19.27 25.24 -4.75
C GLU A 314 17.78 24.89 -4.71
N ILE A 315 17.43 23.62 -4.96
CA ILE A 315 16.03 23.17 -4.95
C ILE A 315 15.50 23.11 -3.51
N VAL A 316 16.34 22.69 -2.56
CA VAL A 316 15.99 22.64 -1.14
C VAL A 316 15.76 24.04 -0.61
N GLU A 317 16.72 24.95 -0.81
CA GLU A 317 16.61 26.34 -0.33
C GLU A 317 15.46 27.07 -1.00
N HIS A 318 15.26 26.93 -2.31
CA HIS A 318 14.10 27.53 -2.98
C HIS A 318 12.77 27.03 -2.41
N GLY A 319 12.66 25.74 -2.12
CA GLY A 319 11.46 25.17 -1.52
C GLY A 319 11.19 25.67 -0.10
N ILE A 320 12.24 25.77 0.73
CA ILE A 320 12.15 26.28 2.10
C ILE A 320 11.81 27.77 2.10
N GLN A 321 12.51 28.57 1.30
CA GLN A 321 12.28 30.01 1.19
C GLN A 321 10.84 30.31 0.75
N LYS A 322 10.35 29.60 -0.26
CA LYS A 322 8.96 29.70 -0.71
C LYS A 322 7.96 29.31 0.37
N ALA A 323 8.31 28.39 1.27
CA ALA A 323 7.46 28.03 2.40
C ALA A 323 7.47 29.12 3.49
N LEU A 324 8.64 29.71 3.78
CA LEU A 324 8.78 30.83 4.72
C LEU A 324 8.03 32.08 4.26
N GLU A 325 8.12 32.43 2.97
CA GLU A 325 7.41 33.57 2.37
C GLU A 325 5.89 33.43 2.47
N LYS A 326 5.38 32.21 2.40
CA LYS A 326 3.96 31.93 2.59
C LYS A 326 3.54 31.95 4.07
N GLY A 327 4.50 31.91 5.00
CA GLY A 327 4.25 31.71 6.42
C GLY A 327 3.72 30.30 6.74
N PRO A 328 3.27 30.04 7.98
CA PRO A 328 2.44 28.86 8.26
C PRO A 328 1.30 28.86 7.25
N ILE A 329 0.90 27.69 6.72
CA ILE A 329 -0.12 27.59 5.66
C ILE A 329 -1.41 28.27 6.16
N HIS A 330 -1.49 29.56 5.85
CA HIS A 330 -2.49 30.58 6.06
C HIS A 330 -3.19 30.63 7.43
N THR A 331 -2.89 31.69 8.18
CA THR A 331 -3.75 32.30 9.20
C THR A 331 -5.16 32.66 8.67
N GLU A 332 -5.38 32.65 7.36
CA GLU A 332 -6.69 32.79 6.68
C GLU A 332 -7.30 31.46 6.17
N LEU A 333 -6.58 30.32 6.16
CA LEU A 333 -7.13 28.98 5.78
C LEU A 333 -7.26 28.01 6.96
N ARG A 334 -6.92 28.45 8.18
CA ARG A 334 -7.50 27.86 9.39
C ARG A 334 -9.02 28.04 9.39
N GLU A 335 -9.52 29.10 8.74
CA GLU A 335 -10.89 29.16 8.28
C GLU A 335 -11.08 28.21 7.10
N GLN A 336 -12.08 27.35 7.26
CA GLN A 336 -12.39 26.30 6.30
C GLN A 336 -12.43 26.88 4.88
N VAL A 337 -11.49 26.46 4.03
CA VAL A 337 -11.89 26.21 2.65
C VAL A 337 -12.88 25.07 2.80
N HIS A 338 -14.17 25.41 2.95
CA HIS A 338 -15.21 24.54 2.47
C HIS A 338 -14.69 24.10 1.12
N VAL A 339 -14.35 22.82 0.99
CA VAL A 339 -14.04 22.19 -0.29
C VAL A 339 -15.36 22.24 -1.03
N THR A 340 -15.67 23.44 -1.52
CA THR A 340 -16.88 23.82 -2.18
C THR A 340 -16.73 23.15 -3.52
N SER A 341 -17.26 21.95 -3.65
CA SER A 341 -17.66 21.35 -4.93
C SER A 341 -16.59 21.21 -6.03
N ASN A 342 -15.33 21.61 -5.83
CA ASN A 342 -14.35 21.72 -6.90
C ASN A 342 -13.69 20.39 -7.29
N GLN A 343 -13.84 19.34 -6.49
CA GLN A 343 -13.47 17.99 -6.92
C GLN A 343 -14.37 17.48 -8.05
N ASN A 344 -15.63 17.92 -8.14
CA ASN A 344 -16.50 17.61 -9.29
C ASN A 344 -16.08 18.34 -10.58
N ASN A 345 -15.19 19.33 -10.47
CA ASN A 345 -14.67 20.12 -11.58
C ASN A 345 -13.33 19.64 -12.13
N ILE A 346 -12.85 18.44 -11.77
CA ILE A 346 -11.54 17.95 -12.24
C ILE A 346 -11.71 16.65 -13.01
N ILE A 347 -11.14 16.59 -14.22
CA ILE A 347 -11.03 15.36 -15.01
C ILE A 347 -9.55 14.95 -15.06
N PRO A 348 -9.15 13.86 -14.38
CA PRO A 348 -7.77 13.39 -14.44
C PRO A 348 -7.50 12.64 -15.74
N PHE A 349 -6.59 13.17 -16.56
CA PHE A 349 -6.02 12.43 -17.68
C PHE A 349 -4.88 11.55 -17.18
N VAL A 350 -5.16 10.27 -16.95
CA VAL A 350 -4.23 9.33 -16.31
C VAL A 350 -3.39 8.59 -17.35
N THR A 351 -2.07 8.78 -17.29
CA THR A 351 -1.09 8.03 -18.12
C THR A 351 -0.08 7.28 -17.24
N THR A 352 0.47 6.16 -17.69
CA THR A 352 1.55 5.49 -16.94
C THR A 352 2.83 6.32 -17.04
N TYR A 353 3.53 6.54 -15.93
CA TYR A 353 4.80 7.26 -15.95
C TYR A 353 5.91 6.41 -16.57
N ASN A 354 6.58 6.96 -17.57
CA ASN A 354 7.82 6.44 -18.12
C ASN A 354 8.71 7.65 -18.45
N PRO A 355 9.96 7.72 -17.94
CA PRO A 355 10.85 8.85 -18.18
C PRO A 355 11.24 9.02 -19.66
N ARG A 356 11.04 7.99 -20.50
CA ARG A 356 11.34 8.03 -21.95
C ARG A 356 10.15 8.48 -22.79
N ASP A 357 8.95 8.55 -22.22
CA ASP A 357 7.75 8.90 -22.98
C ASP A 357 7.63 10.42 -23.13
N TYR A 358 7.24 10.86 -24.33
CA TYR A 358 6.90 12.26 -24.57
C TYR A 358 5.67 12.69 -23.76
N ASN A 359 5.58 13.98 -23.43
CA ASN A 359 4.43 14.52 -22.70
C ASN A 359 3.21 14.67 -23.62
N ILE A 360 2.40 13.61 -23.73
CA ILE A 360 1.17 13.57 -24.54
C ILE A 360 0.09 14.55 -24.02
N PHE A 361 0.23 15.10 -22.81
CA PHE A 361 -0.77 16.00 -22.24
C PHE A 361 -0.98 17.29 -23.06
N HIS A 362 0.03 17.75 -23.80
CA HIS A 362 -0.13 18.88 -24.71
C HIS A 362 -1.18 18.60 -25.80
N PHE A 363 -1.16 17.38 -26.35
CA PHE A 363 -2.16 16.95 -27.33
C PHE A 363 -3.56 16.89 -26.70
N MET A 364 -3.66 16.48 -25.43
CA MET A 364 -4.94 16.52 -24.71
C MET A 364 -5.47 17.95 -24.56
N LYS A 365 -4.61 18.95 -24.35
CA LYS A 365 -5.01 20.37 -24.30
C LYS A 365 -5.54 20.88 -25.64
N GLN A 366 -4.95 20.42 -26.75
CA GLN A 366 -5.47 20.72 -28.10
C GLN A 366 -6.84 20.05 -28.34
N ILE A 367 -7.00 18.79 -27.94
CA ILE A 367 -8.29 18.10 -28.00
C ILE A 367 -9.33 18.82 -27.13
N GLU A 368 -8.97 19.23 -25.91
CA GLU A 368 -9.86 19.98 -25.00
C GLU A 368 -10.38 21.25 -25.66
N PHE A 369 -9.52 21.99 -26.37
CA PHE A 369 -9.92 23.15 -27.17
C PHE A 369 -10.95 22.76 -28.25
N ASN A 370 -10.67 21.72 -29.04
CA ASN A 370 -11.58 21.25 -30.09
C ASN A 370 -12.92 20.72 -29.54
N LEU A 371 -12.90 20.03 -28.40
CA LEU A 371 -14.11 19.53 -27.74
C LEU A 371 -14.96 20.71 -27.25
N ASN A 372 -14.36 21.80 -26.78
CA ASN A 372 -15.09 22.99 -26.37
C ASN A 372 -15.71 23.78 -27.54
N SER A 373 -15.23 23.56 -28.77
CA SER A 373 -15.84 24.15 -29.98
C SER A 373 -17.21 23.52 -30.30
N SER A 374 -17.47 22.30 -29.84
CA SER A 374 -18.78 21.65 -30.00
C SER A 374 -19.68 21.98 -28.80
N GLU A 375 -20.86 22.53 -29.06
CA GLU A 375 -21.82 22.92 -28.02
C GLU A 375 -22.28 21.73 -27.16
N ARG A 376 -22.48 20.57 -27.78
CA ARG A 376 -22.76 19.31 -27.08
C ARG A 376 -21.65 18.95 -26.11
N MET A 377 -20.39 18.98 -26.56
CA MET A 377 -19.25 18.58 -25.73
C MET A 377 -18.90 19.63 -24.67
N LYS A 378 -19.07 20.92 -24.97
CA LYS A 378 -19.00 22.01 -24.00
C LYS A 378 -20.01 21.84 -22.86
N ASN A 379 -21.23 21.41 -23.18
CA ASN A 379 -22.26 21.10 -22.17
C ASN A 379 -21.91 19.86 -21.31
N VAL A 380 -21.24 18.85 -21.90
CA VAL A 380 -20.79 17.64 -21.19
C VAL A 380 -19.58 17.93 -20.29
N LEU A 381 -18.60 18.68 -20.80
CA LEU A 381 -17.37 19.02 -20.07
C LEU A 381 -17.62 20.10 -19.01
N GLN A 382 -18.60 20.99 -19.21
CA GLN A 382 -18.90 22.10 -18.30
C GLN A 382 -17.63 22.94 -18.01
N LYS A 383 -17.50 23.54 -16.82
CA LYS A 383 -16.27 24.24 -16.36
C LYS A 383 -15.21 23.28 -15.79
N LYS A 384 -15.20 22.00 -16.19
CA LYS A 384 -14.27 21.01 -15.63
C LYS A 384 -12.86 21.20 -16.19
N LYS A 385 -11.89 21.31 -15.29
CA LYS A 385 -10.46 21.42 -15.56
C LYS A 385 -9.85 20.04 -15.79
N ILE A 386 -9.25 19.82 -16.96
CA ILE A 386 -8.45 18.62 -17.23
C ILE A 386 -7.06 18.77 -16.61
N ILE A 387 -6.64 17.79 -15.81
CA ILE A 387 -5.31 17.74 -15.17
C ILE A 387 -4.50 16.54 -15.65
N ASN A 388 -3.17 16.71 -15.73
CA ASN A 388 -2.26 15.61 -16.07
C ASN A 388 -1.99 14.77 -14.83
N SER A 389 -2.37 13.50 -14.85
CA SER A 389 -2.14 12.56 -13.76
C SER A 389 -1.28 11.41 -14.23
N LYS A 390 -0.36 10.95 -13.37
CA LYS A 390 0.59 9.89 -13.69
C LYS A 390 0.38 8.69 -12.76
N ARG A 391 0.14 7.51 -13.34
CA ARG A 391 0.11 6.22 -12.63
C ARG A 391 1.52 5.66 -12.55
N GLN A 392 1.89 5.13 -11.39
CA GLN A 392 3.16 4.44 -11.20
C GLN A 392 3.19 3.13 -12.03
N PRO A 393 4.28 2.84 -12.78
CA PRO A 393 4.46 1.54 -13.43
C PRO A 393 4.69 0.44 -12.38
N LYS A 394 4.43 -0.82 -12.73
CA LYS A 394 4.77 -1.95 -11.84
C LYS A 394 6.29 -1.97 -11.63
N ASN A 395 6.72 -1.91 -10.38
CA ASN A 395 8.12 -2.07 -9.99
C ASN A 395 8.42 -3.55 -9.71
N LEU A 396 9.70 -3.91 -9.51
CA LEU A 396 10.12 -5.29 -9.25
C LEU A 396 9.37 -5.91 -8.07
N LYS A 397 9.19 -5.14 -6.98
CA LYS A 397 8.37 -5.57 -5.83
C LYS A 397 6.97 -5.97 -6.29
N GLY A 398 6.27 -5.12 -7.05
CA GLY A 398 4.94 -5.43 -7.58
C GLY A 398 4.88 -6.58 -8.58
N PHE A 399 6.00 -6.97 -9.21
CA PHE A 399 6.11 -8.19 -9.99
C PHE A 399 6.32 -9.44 -9.12
N LEU A 400 7.07 -9.31 -8.02
CA LEU A 400 7.45 -10.42 -7.14
C LEU A 400 6.44 -10.68 -6.01
N SER A 401 5.73 -9.65 -5.54
CA SER A 401 4.74 -9.76 -4.48
C SER A 401 3.38 -10.10 -5.08
N SER A 402 3.10 -11.40 -5.22
CA SER A 402 1.75 -11.89 -5.52
C SER A 402 0.92 -11.92 -4.23
N SER A 403 -0.37 -11.61 -4.34
CA SER A 403 -1.33 -11.78 -3.23
C SER A 403 -1.72 -13.25 -3.00
N LYS A 404 -1.31 -14.14 -3.91
CA LYS A 404 -1.46 -15.58 -3.79
C LYS A 404 -0.08 -16.21 -3.73
N PHE A 405 0.17 -17.00 -2.70
CA PHE A 405 1.27 -17.96 -2.73
C PHE A 405 0.88 -19.04 -3.74
N ASP A 406 1.52 -19.06 -4.90
CA ASP A 406 1.39 -20.17 -5.85
C ASP A 406 2.19 -21.35 -5.29
N PHE A 407 1.68 -21.99 -4.25
CA PHE A 407 2.08 -23.36 -3.89
C PHE A 407 1.46 -24.31 -4.91
N HIS A 408 1.94 -24.26 -6.15
CA HIS A 408 1.72 -25.38 -7.06
C HIS A 408 2.57 -26.55 -6.53
N GLU A 409 1.93 -27.50 -5.84
CA GLU A 409 2.56 -28.75 -5.35
C GLU A 409 3.21 -29.56 -6.47
N SER A 410 2.81 -29.34 -7.73
CA SER A 410 3.48 -29.93 -8.88
C SER A 410 4.73 -29.13 -9.24
N SER A 411 5.90 -29.65 -8.87
CA SER A 411 7.16 -29.18 -9.43
C SER A 411 7.10 -29.25 -10.96
N PRO A 412 7.33 -28.14 -11.68
CA PRO A 412 7.35 -28.15 -13.13
C PRO A 412 8.35 -29.19 -13.64
N SER A 413 7.97 -29.93 -14.68
CA SER A 413 8.76 -31.06 -15.14
C SER A 413 8.70 -31.26 -16.64
N VAL A 414 9.70 -31.98 -17.15
CA VAL A 414 9.69 -32.50 -18.50
C VAL A 414 8.93 -33.82 -18.50
N LYS A 415 7.87 -33.92 -19.32
CA LYS A 415 7.05 -35.12 -19.48
C LYS A 415 6.95 -35.54 -20.94
N LYS A 416 6.98 -36.84 -21.20
CA LYS A 416 6.69 -37.40 -22.53
C LYS A 416 5.23 -37.14 -22.90
N CYS A 417 4.93 -37.06 -24.20
CA CYS A 417 3.55 -37.02 -24.64
C CYS A 417 2.93 -38.41 -24.63
N THR A 418 1.59 -38.48 -24.67
CA THR A 418 0.81 -39.71 -24.67
C THR A 418 0.82 -40.47 -26.00
N ASP A 419 1.48 -39.94 -27.04
CA ASP A 419 1.52 -40.55 -28.36
C ASP A 419 2.60 -41.65 -28.43
N LYS A 420 2.17 -42.90 -28.51
CA LYS A 420 3.05 -44.08 -28.61
C LYS A 420 3.92 -44.08 -29.87
N ARG A 421 3.55 -43.34 -30.92
CA ARG A 421 4.32 -43.21 -32.17
C ARG A 421 5.32 -42.04 -32.13
N CYS A 422 5.42 -41.31 -31.02
CA CYS A 422 6.32 -40.17 -30.95
C CYS A 422 7.79 -40.62 -30.90
N MET A 423 8.51 -40.42 -32.00
CA MET A 423 9.94 -40.76 -32.10
C MET A 423 10.85 -39.94 -31.18
N THR A 424 10.37 -38.83 -30.62
CA THR A 424 11.16 -37.97 -29.71
C THR A 424 11.07 -38.43 -28.26
N CYS A 425 9.95 -39.03 -27.84
CA CYS A 425 9.75 -39.47 -26.46
C CYS A 425 10.81 -40.48 -25.97
N PRO A 426 11.27 -41.47 -26.76
CA PRO A 426 12.32 -42.40 -26.33
C PRO A 426 13.64 -41.74 -25.94
N SER A 427 13.99 -40.63 -26.62
CA SER A 427 15.21 -39.85 -26.35
C SER A 427 14.99 -38.72 -25.32
N LEU A 428 13.75 -38.49 -24.86
CA LEU A 428 13.43 -37.39 -23.96
C LEU A 428 13.71 -37.79 -22.51
N ILE A 429 14.54 -36.99 -21.84
CA ILE A 429 14.84 -37.13 -20.42
C ILE A 429 13.70 -36.47 -19.63
N GLU A 430 13.03 -37.24 -18.78
CA GLU A 430 11.96 -36.76 -17.88
C GLU A 430 12.55 -36.37 -16.53
N GLY A 431 11.97 -35.35 -15.89
CA GLY A 431 12.41 -34.88 -14.59
C GLY A 431 12.16 -33.40 -14.36
N THR A 432 12.41 -32.96 -13.13
CA THR A 432 12.34 -31.55 -12.69
C THR A 432 13.68 -30.84 -12.85
N SER A 433 14.78 -31.58 -12.99
CA SER A 433 16.11 -31.06 -13.24
C SER A 433 16.99 -32.06 -13.99
N PHE A 434 18.10 -31.58 -14.54
CA PHE A 434 19.12 -32.41 -15.17
C PHE A 434 20.52 -31.85 -14.90
N THR A 435 21.45 -32.74 -14.57
CA THR A 435 22.88 -32.41 -14.37
C THR A 435 23.68 -32.81 -15.60
N PHE A 436 24.34 -31.82 -16.21
CA PHE A 436 25.19 -32.00 -17.38
C PHE A 436 26.57 -32.55 -16.99
N LYS A 437 27.30 -33.11 -17.97
CA LYS A 437 28.64 -33.71 -17.79
C LYS A 437 29.62 -32.77 -17.08
N ASN A 438 29.52 -31.47 -17.32
CA ASN A 438 30.37 -30.44 -16.70
C ASN A 438 29.96 -30.06 -15.26
N GLY A 439 29.10 -30.85 -14.61
CA GLY A 439 28.64 -30.66 -13.23
C GLY A 439 27.55 -29.59 -13.06
N ARG A 440 27.16 -28.88 -14.12
CA ARG A 440 26.12 -27.85 -14.04
C ARG A 440 24.74 -28.48 -14.02
N THR A 441 23.89 -28.04 -13.11
CA THR A 441 22.51 -28.54 -12.99
C THR A 441 21.54 -27.47 -13.44
N PHE A 442 20.53 -27.87 -14.23
CA PHE A 442 19.45 -27.00 -14.65
C PHE A 442 18.12 -27.50 -14.12
N THR A 443 17.38 -26.62 -13.42
CA THR A 443 16.03 -26.90 -12.91
C THR A 443 14.97 -26.31 -13.83
N VAL A 444 13.98 -27.12 -14.15
CA VAL A 444 12.87 -26.80 -15.06
C VAL A 444 11.90 -25.85 -14.36
N MET A 445 11.56 -24.75 -15.01
CA MET A 445 10.70 -23.70 -14.43
C MET A 445 9.24 -23.76 -14.92
N GLN A 446 8.95 -24.61 -15.92
CA GLN A 446 7.63 -24.72 -16.56
C GLN A 446 7.44 -26.15 -17.09
N ASP A 447 6.21 -26.66 -17.15
CA ASP A 447 5.95 -27.97 -17.76
C ASP A 447 6.26 -27.95 -19.26
N ILE A 448 7.12 -28.88 -19.69
CA ILE A 448 7.57 -28.98 -21.08
C ILE A 448 7.42 -30.43 -21.57
N SER A 449 7.01 -30.60 -22.82
CA SER A 449 6.94 -31.90 -23.48
C SER A 449 7.50 -31.83 -24.90
N CYS A 450 7.57 -32.97 -25.58
CA CYS A 450 7.94 -33.02 -26.99
C CYS A 450 6.97 -32.28 -27.93
N LYS A 451 5.77 -31.89 -27.47
CA LYS A 451 4.81 -31.07 -28.23
C LYS A 451 4.96 -29.57 -27.99
N THR A 452 5.79 -29.15 -27.04
CA THR A 452 5.95 -27.73 -26.72
C THR A 452 6.66 -26.99 -27.87
N LYS A 453 6.16 -25.80 -28.20
CA LYS A 453 6.71 -24.89 -29.21
C LYS A 453 7.50 -23.75 -28.55
N ASN A 454 8.28 -23.03 -29.36
CA ASN A 454 8.96 -21.79 -28.96
C ASN A 454 9.83 -21.96 -27.70
N LEU A 455 10.85 -22.81 -27.78
CA LEU A 455 11.66 -23.17 -26.62
C LEU A 455 13.15 -23.32 -26.94
N VAL A 456 13.95 -23.28 -25.89
CA VAL A 456 15.38 -23.65 -25.88
C VAL A 456 15.52 -25.05 -25.30
N TYR A 457 16.34 -25.89 -25.91
CA TYR A 457 16.57 -27.29 -25.54
C TYR A 457 18.07 -27.61 -25.52
N ALA A 458 18.42 -28.71 -24.85
CA ALA A 458 19.72 -29.35 -24.93
C ALA A 458 19.62 -30.72 -25.60
N ILE A 459 20.60 -31.05 -26.44
CA ILE A 459 20.85 -32.38 -26.98
C ILE A 459 22.15 -32.90 -26.37
N ILE A 460 22.11 -34.12 -25.83
CA ILE A 460 23.21 -34.76 -25.12
C ILE A 460 23.63 -36.02 -25.90
N CYS A 461 24.91 -36.13 -26.24
CA CYS A 461 25.48 -37.31 -26.88
C CYS A 461 25.35 -38.52 -25.96
N SER A 462 24.80 -39.63 -26.46
CA SER A 462 24.56 -40.82 -25.61
C SER A 462 25.84 -41.57 -25.25
N ASN A 463 26.93 -41.35 -25.98
CA ASN A 463 28.22 -42.01 -25.73
C ASN A 463 29.10 -41.19 -24.78
N CYS A 464 29.46 -39.96 -25.16
CA CYS A 464 30.46 -39.17 -24.43
C CYS A 464 29.88 -38.16 -23.43
N GLY A 465 28.56 -37.93 -23.44
CA GLY A 465 27.87 -36.96 -22.57
C GLY A 465 28.09 -35.48 -22.92
N GLU A 466 28.85 -35.17 -23.97
CA GLU A 466 28.96 -33.80 -24.50
C GLU A 466 27.61 -33.33 -25.05
N PHE A 467 27.34 -32.03 -24.98
CA PHE A 467 26.00 -31.51 -25.25
C PHE A 467 26.02 -30.19 -26.02
N TYR A 468 24.91 -29.98 -26.73
CA TYR A 468 24.58 -28.81 -27.56
C TYR A 468 23.30 -28.16 -27.03
N VAL A 469 23.27 -26.84 -26.97
CA VAL A 469 22.07 -26.04 -26.66
C VAL A 469 21.59 -25.36 -27.93
N GLY A 470 20.30 -25.49 -28.25
CA GLY A 470 19.69 -24.89 -29.43
C GLY A 470 18.29 -24.34 -29.17
N GLU A 471 17.82 -23.48 -30.07
CA GLU A 471 16.43 -22.99 -30.07
C GLU A 471 15.53 -23.64 -31.13
N THR A 472 14.21 -23.56 -30.91
CA THR A 472 13.20 -23.85 -31.93
C THR A 472 11.95 -23.01 -31.76
N LYS A 473 11.40 -22.52 -32.88
CA LYS A 473 10.07 -21.91 -32.95
C LYS A 473 8.96 -22.97 -33.06
N THR A 474 9.26 -24.10 -33.69
CA THR A 474 8.31 -25.20 -33.93
C THR A 474 8.23 -26.14 -32.73
N GLU A 475 7.42 -27.19 -32.83
CA GLU A 475 7.34 -28.22 -31.79
C GLU A 475 8.69 -28.93 -31.64
N LEU A 476 9.08 -29.21 -30.40
CA LEU A 476 10.33 -29.92 -30.12
C LEU A 476 10.45 -31.22 -30.92
N ARG A 477 9.37 -32.01 -31.04
CA ARG A 477 9.39 -33.25 -31.82
C ARG A 477 9.76 -33.03 -33.30
N THR A 478 9.27 -31.96 -33.90
CA THR A 478 9.57 -31.60 -35.29
C THR A 478 11.05 -31.25 -35.43
N ARG A 479 11.57 -30.45 -34.50
CA ARG A 479 12.99 -30.10 -34.47
C ARG A 479 13.91 -31.32 -34.30
N MET A 480 13.52 -32.26 -33.45
CA MET A 480 14.31 -33.48 -33.22
C MET A 480 14.29 -34.43 -34.41
N THR A 481 13.23 -34.42 -35.22
CA THR A 481 13.23 -35.12 -36.52
C THR A 481 14.26 -34.54 -37.48
N VAL A 482 14.39 -33.21 -37.54
CA VAL A 482 15.44 -32.55 -38.34
C VAL A 482 16.83 -32.95 -37.87
N HIS A 483 17.10 -32.91 -36.55
CA HIS A 483 18.40 -33.37 -36.02
C HIS A 483 18.71 -34.82 -36.38
N ARG A 484 17.74 -35.74 -36.27
CA ARG A 484 17.93 -37.14 -36.67
C ARG A 484 18.23 -37.29 -38.16
N GLN A 485 17.54 -36.56 -39.02
CA GLN A 485 17.79 -36.59 -40.46
C GLN A 485 19.19 -36.10 -40.79
N GLN A 486 19.59 -34.96 -40.23
CA GLN A 486 20.92 -34.37 -40.43
C GLN A 486 22.04 -35.24 -39.85
N THR A 487 21.75 -36.01 -38.79
CA THR A 487 22.74 -36.94 -38.23
C THR A 487 22.89 -38.21 -39.09
N ARG A 488 21.87 -38.59 -39.87
CA ARG A 488 21.92 -39.80 -40.73
C ARG A 488 22.52 -39.53 -42.10
N HIS A 489 22.22 -38.35 -42.67
CA HIS A 489 22.65 -37.96 -44.01
C HIS A 489 23.63 -36.81 -43.88
N GLN A 490 24.93 -37.12 -43.91
CA GLN A 490 25.99 -36.14 -43.75
C GLN A 490 25.89 -34.99 -44.76
N ASP A 491 25.42 -35.27 -45.99
CA ASP A 491 25.18 -34.28 -47.06
C ASP A 491 24.15 -33.18 -46.70
N LEU A 492 23.32 -33.41 -45.69
CA LEU A 492 22.29 -32.47 -45.22
C LEU A 492 22.67 -31.80 -43.89
N THR A 493 23.90 -32.00 -43.40
CA THR A 493 24.34 -31.52 -42.08
C THR A 493 24.63 -30.03 -42.11
N ILE A 494 23.89 -29.26 -41.30
CA ILE A 494 24.08 -27.81 -41.16
C ILE A 494 24.68 -27.47 -39.79
N ILE A 495 24.45 -28.32 -38.78
CA ILE A 495 24.85 -28.07 -37.39
C ILE A 495 25.96 -29.05 -37.05
N ARG A 496 27.16 -28.54 -36.73
CA ARG A 496 28.34 -29.34 -36.38
C ARG A 496 28.11 -30.33 -35.25
N ALA A 497 27.24 -30.01 -34.29
CA ALA A 497 26.85 -30.95 -33.24
C ALA A 497 26.28 -32.27 -33.80
N ASN A 498 25.62 -32.26 -34.97
CA ASN A 498 25.09 -33.48 -35.59
C ASN A 498 26.19 -34.37 -36.18
N GLU A 499 27.29 -33.80 -36.69
CA GLU A 499 28.48 -34.56 -37.12
C GLU A 499 29.03 -35.33 -35.92
N HIS A 500 29.19 -34.64 -34.78
CA HIS A 500 29.60 -35.27 -33.54
C HIS A 500 28.65 -36.40 -33.12
N PHE A 501 27.34 -36.22 -33.21
CA PHE A 501 26.40 -37.29 -32.85
C PHE A 501 26.51 -38.49 -33.79
N HIS A 502 26.73 -38.28 -35.08
CA HIS A 502 26.97 -39.34 -36.06
C HIS A 502 28.22 -40.15 -35.68
N ASP A 503 29.36 -39.46 -35.56
CA ASP A 503 30.67 -40.09 -35.39
C ASP A 503 30.83 -40.72 -33.99
N CYS A 504 30.38 -40.00 -32.95
CA CYS A 504 30.63 -40.42 -31.57
C CYS A 504 29.61 -41.43 -31.06
N SER A 505 28.36 -41.38 -31.53
CA SER A 505 27.27 -42.17 -30.94
C SER A 505 26.45 -42.97 -31.95
N GLY A 506 26.88 -43.07 -33.21
CA GLY A 506 26.09 -43.71 -34.26
C GLY A 506 24.74 -43.00 -34.51
N GLY A 507 24.69 -41.71 -34.18
CA GLY A 507 23.49 -40.87 -34.25
C GLY A 507 22.52 -40.96 -33.08
N HIS A 508 22.92 -41.57 -31.96
CA HIS A 508 22.10 -41.68 -30.75
C HIS A 508 22.31 -40.52 -29.77
N PHE A 509 21.27 -39.73 -29.52
CA PHE A 509 21.29 -38.65 -28.53
C PHE A 509 20.07 -38.65 -27.61
N LYS A 510 20.25 -38.06 -26.42
CA LYS A 510 19.20 -37.74 -25.46
C LYS A 510 18.86 -36.25 -25.50
N ILE A 511 17.68 -35.87 -25.04
CA ILE A 511 17.14 -34.52 -25.17
C ILE A 511 16.61 -34.07 -23.82
N PHE A 512 16.99 -32.86 -23.40
CA PHE A 512 16.42 -32.20 -22.23
C PHE A 512 15.97 -30.78 -22.59
N PRO A 513 14.65 -30.50 -22.63
CA PRO A 513 14.12 -29.16 -22.83
C PRO A 513 14.46 -28.24 -21.65
N LEU A 514 14.90 -27.01 -21.92
CA LEU A 514 15.36 -26.09 -20.88
C LEU A 514 14.31 -25.04 -20.56
N TYR A 515 13.82 -24.31 -21.57
CA TYR A 515 13.01 -23.12 -21.31
C TYR A 515 12.01 -22.83 -22.42
N LYS A 516 10.74 -22.71 -22.06
CA LYS A 516 9.66 -22.26 -22.95
C LYS A 516 9.55 -20.73 -22.91
N VAL A 517 9.51 -20.11 -24.09
CA VAL A 517 9.32 -18.67 -24.26
C VAL A 517 7.84 -18.39 -24.55
N ASN A 518 7.19 -17.60 -23.71
CA ASN A 518 5.74 -17.33 -23.80
C ASN A 518 5.39 -16.16 -24.73
N THR A 519 6.39 -15.45 -25.26
CA THR A 519 6.22 -14.33 -26.20
C THR A 519 6.50 -14.78 -27.63
N GLU A 520 5.72 -14.28 -28.60
CA GLU A 520 5.81 -14.71 -30.01
C GLU A 520 7.07 -14.21 -30.75
N GLY A 521 7.77 -13.21 -30.21
CA GLY A 521 8.96 -12.62 -30.84
C GLY A 521 10.23 -13.48 -30.73
N ASP A 522 10.99 -13.58 -31.82
CA ASP A 522 12.22 -14.37 -31.91
C ASP A 522 13.38 -13.79 -31.07
N PHE A 523 13.39 -12.47 -30.84
CA PHE A 523 14.45 -11.77 -30.10
C PHE A 523 14.65 -12.35 -28.69
N LEU A 524 13.57 -12.60 -27.96
CA LEU A 524 13.65 -13.10 -26.58
C LEU A 524 14.15 -14.54 -26.53
N ARG A 525 13.76 -15.38 -27.49
CA ARG A 525 14.19 -16.78 -27.56
C ARG A 525 15.69 -16.90 -27.86
N ARG A 526 16.18 -16.17 -28.86
CA ARG A 526 17.62 -16.10 -29.20
C ARG A 526 18.44 -15.56 -28.04
N ARG A 527 18.00 -14.47 -27.41
CA ARG A 527 18.69 -13.90 -26.24
C ARG A 527 18.72 -14.87 -25.07
N LYS A 528 17.71 -15.76 -24.94
CA LYS A 528 17.67 -16.78 -23.89
C LYS A 528 18.53 -18.00 -24.20
N GLU A 529 18.61 -18.41 -25.45
CA GLU A 529 19.58 -19.39 -25.94
C GLU A 529 21.01 -18.92 -25.64
N THR A 530 21.39 -17.70 -26.04
CA THR A 530 22.71 -17.12 -25.74
C THR A 530 23.02 -17.13 -24.25
N LEU A 531 22.05 -16.75 -23.42
CA LEU A 531 22.21 -16.78 -21.97
C LEU A 531 22.44 -18.22 -21.45
N LEU A 532 21.67 -19.19 -21.93
CA LEU A 532 21.78 -20.59 -21.50
C LEU A 532 23.07 -21.23 -21.98
N ILE A 533 23.59 -20.86 -23.16
CA ILE A 533 24.92 -21.25 -23.61
C ILE A 533 25.98 -20.70 -22.64
N ASN A 534 25.92 -19.42 -22.26
CA ASN A 534 26.88 -18.84 -21.30
C ASN A 534 26.79 -19.49 -19.91
N ILE A 535 25.57 -19.78 -19.44
CA ILE A 535 25.31 -20.39 -18.13
C ILE A 535 25.64 -21.88 -18.10
N LEU A 536 25.48 -22.63 -19.20
CA LEU A 536 25.70 -24.07 -19.21
C LEU A 536 27.04 -24.46 -19.84
N LYS A 537 27.71 -23.60 -20.60
CA LYS A 537 28.97 -23.87 -21.32
C LYS A 537 28.97 -25.23 -22.06
N PRO A 538 28.06 -25.43 -23.02
CA PRO A 538 28.03 -26.61 -23.88
C PRO A 538 29.26 -26.67 -24.80
N SER A 539 29.95 -27.81 -24.81
CA SER A 539 31.15 -28.03 -25.64
C SER A 539 30.87 -28.13 -27.14
N LEU A 540 29.63 -28.42 -27.53
CA LEU A 540 29.23 -28.58 -28.94
C LEU A 540 28.63 -27.31 -29.56
N ASN A 541 28.60 -26.18 -28.83
CA ASN A 541 28.20 -24.88 -29.38
C ASN A 541 29.38 -24.00 -29.82
N ASP A 542 30.57 -24.24 -29.26
CA ASP A 542 31.78 -23.44 -29.49
C ASP A 542 32.70 -24.02 -30.57
N LYS A 543 32.27 -25.06 -31.30
CA LYS A 543 33.06 -25.76 -32.32
C LYS A 543 32.54 -25.56 -33.73
#